data_AF-A0A7V8XHH0-F1
#
_entry.id   AF-A0A7V8XHH0-F1
#
_cell.length_a   1.000
_cell.length_b   1.000
_cell.length_c   1.000
_cell.angle_alpha   90.00
_cell.angle_beta   90.00
_cell.angle_gamma   90.00
#
_symmetry.space_group_name_H-M   'P 1'
#
loop_
_entity.id
_entity.type
_entity.pdbx_description
1 polymer ?
#
loop_
_entity_poly.entity_id
_entity_poly.type
_entity_poly.pdbx_seq_one_letter_code
_entity_poly.pdbx_strand_id
1 'polypeptide(L)'
;MPTLAEILRVKAWLVLRRNATRDYLDLVALADRIGDTDAARVLRGLDEYYDDQQGDGGRRIATQLAKQLAAPAPYDLSEVDLQHYRKLRPRWCDWQESRAPVARSAWQCSRVSGSPCDIARSTTTRQLR
;
A
#
# COMPACT_ATOMS: atom_id res chain seq x y z
N MET A 1 5.97 -23.97 -3.50
CA MET A 1 5.55 -22.93 -2.53
C MET A 1 5.50 -21.60 -3.28
N PRO A 2 4.48 -20.75 -3.09
CA PRO A 2 4.36 -19.50 -3.83
C PRO A 2 5.47 -18.51 -3.45
N THR A 3 5.89 -17.71 -4.43
CA THR A 3 6.86 -16.62 -4.24
C THR A 3 6.23 -15.46 -3.46
N LEU A 4 7.05 -14.60 -2.85
CA LEU A 4 6.55 -13.41 -2.16
C LEU A 4 5.75 -12.49 -3.10
N ALA A 5 6.15 -12.39 -4.37
CA ALA A 5 5.43 -11.63 -5.39
C ALA A 5 4.06 -12.23 -5.71
N GLU A 6 3.96 -13.56 -5.82
CA GLU A 6 2.67 -14.25 -6.01
C GLU A 6 1.74 -14.04 -4.83
N ILE A 7 2.25 -14.17 -3.60
CA ILE A 7 1.47 -13.92 -2.38
C ILE A 7 0.99 -12.46 -2.36
N LEU A 8 1.84 -11.49 -2.75
CA LEU A 8 1.49 -10.07 -2.79
C LEU A 8 0.35 -9.79 -3.78
N ARG A 9 0.38 -10.41 -4.98
CA ARG A 9 -0.71 -10.27 -5.95
C ARG A 9 -2.03 -10.83 -5.43
N VAL A 10 -1.98 -11.99 -4.77
CA VAL A 10 -3.18 -12.58 -4.16
C VAL A 10 -3.72 -11.68 -3.04
N LYS A 11 -2.86 -11.15 -2.17
CA LYS A 11 -3.27 -10.23 -1.09
C LYS A 11 -3.87 -8.94 -1.64
N ALA A 12 -3.28 -8.38 -2.71
CA ALA A 12 -3.81 -7.21 -3.37
C ALA A 12 -5.22 -7.45 -3.96
N TRP A 13 -5.45 -8.65 -4.51
CA TRP A 13 -6.76 -9.06 -4.99
C TRP A 13 -7.79 -9.20 -3.86
N LEU A 14 -7.39 -9.70 -2.68
CA LEU A 14 -8.29 -9.79 -1.52
C LEU A 14 -8.70 -8.41 -1.01
N VAL A 15 -7.77 -7.45 -0.97
CA VAL A 15 -8.10 -6.05 -0.65
C VAL A 15 -9.19 -5.51 -1.58
N LEU A 16 -9.06 -5.74 -2.89
CA LEU A 16 -10.05 -5.32 -3.88
C LEU A 16 -11.42 -5.97 -3.69
N ARG A 17 -11.46 -7.28 -3.43
CA ARG A 17 -12.71 -8.06 -3.45
C ARG A 17 -13.44 -8.11 -2.12
N ARG A 18 -12.70 -8.23 -1.01
CA ARG A 18 -13.26 -8.41 0.34
C ARG A 18 -13.24 -7.11 1.13
N ASN A 19 -12.20 -6.29 0.94
CA ASN A 19 -12.06 -5.01 1.62
C ASN A 19 -12.12 -5.16 3.16
N ALA A 20 -11.46 -6.18 3.72
CA ALA A 20 -11.36 -6.40 5.16
C ALA A 20 -10.07 -5.78 5.73
N THR A 21 -10.10 -5.34 6.99
CA THR A 21 -8.98 -4.73 7.71
C THR A 21 -7.72 -5.61 7.66
N ARG A 22 -7.90 -6.93 7.80
CA ARG A 22 -6.83 -7.93 7.69
C ARG A 22 -6.07 -7.87 6.37
N ASP A 23 -6.81 -7.74 5.27
CA ASP A 23 -6.22 -7.84 3.95
C ASP A 23 -5.29 -6.65 3.69
N TYR A 24 -5.66 -5.47 4.18
CA TYR A 24 -4.78 -4.29 4.17
C TYR A 24 -3.53 -4.49 5.02
N LEU A 25 -3.68 -5.00 6.26
CA LEU A 25 -2.54 -5.25 7.14
C LEU A 25 -1.58 -6.28 6.56
N ASP A 26 -2.10 -7.38 6.05
CA ASP A 26 -1.29 -8.43 5.42
C ASP A 26 -0.57 -7.90 4.16
N LEU A 27 -1.23 -7.04 3.38
CA LEU A 27 -0.62 -6.41 2.19
C LEU A 27 0.53 -5.47 2.57
N VAL A 28 0.31 -4.56 3.52
CA VAL A 28 1.32 -3.61 4.00
C VAL A 28 2.50 -4.35 4.64
N ALA A 29 2.21 -5.38 5.43
CA ALA A 29 3.24 -6.22 6.05
C ALA A 29 4.13 -6.93 5.03
N LEU A 30 3.51 -7.42 3.96
CA LEU A 30 4.21 -8.11 2.89
C LEU A 30 5.00 -7.12 2.02
N ALA A 31 4.46 -5.92 1.78
CA ALA A 31 5.17 -4.85 1.08
C ALA A 31 6.41 -4.39 1.86
N ASP A 32 6.31 -4.19 3.18
CA ASP A 32 7.44 -3.84 4.06
C ASP A 32 8.54 -4.92 4.02
N ARG A 33 8.14 -6.20 3.94
CA ARG A 33 9.08 -7.32 3.88
C ARG A 33 9.84 -7.43 2.55
N ILE A 34 9.18 -7.16 1.43
CA ILE A 34 9.77 -7.28 0.08
C ILE A 34 10.50 -5.97 -0.30
N GLY A 35 10.09 -4.85 0.29
CA GLY A 35 10.56 -3.52 -0.02
C GLY A 35 9.61 -2.79 -0.97
N ASP A 36 9.42 -1.49 -0.71
CA ASP A 36 8.45 -0.64 -1.39
C ASP A 36 8.59 -0.63 -2.92
N THR A 37 9.82 -0.56 -3.44
CA THR A 37 10.09 -0.51 -4.88
C THR A 37 9.64 -1.78 -5.60
N ASP A 38 9.93 -2.94 -5.00
CA ASP A 38 9.59 -4.25 -5.56
C ASP A 38 8.10 -4.53 -5.42
N ALA A 39 7.51 -4.17 -4.28
CA ALA A 39 6.07 -4.22 -4.07
C ALA A 39 5.34 -3.36 -5.12
N ALA A 40 5.76 -2.11 -5.33
CA ALA A 40 5.17 -1.24 -6.34
C ALA A 40 5.29 -1.82 -7.77
N ARG A 41 6.42 -2.46 -8.11
CA ARG A 41 6.59 -3.13 -9.41
C ARG A 41 5.59 -4.27 -9.57
N VAL A 42 5.42 -5.11 -8.56
CA VAL A 42 4.47 -6.23 -8.57
C VAL A 42 3.03 -5.73 -8.67
N LEU A 43 2.66 -4.70 -7.91
CA LEU A 43 1.30 -4.14 -7.89
C LEU A 43 0.92 -3.44 -9.20
N ARG A 44 1.88 -2.80 -9.90
CA ARG A 44 1.64 -2.23 -11.23
C ARG A 44 1.34 -3.28 -12.29
N GLY A 45 1.91 -4.48 -12.15
CA GLY A 45 1.67 -5.61 -13.07
C GLY A 45 0.34 -6.34 -12.84
N LEU A 46 -0.51 -5.88 -11.93
CA LEU A 46 -1.82 -6.50 -11.68
C LEU A 46 -2.78 -6.37 -12.86
N ASP A 47 -2.64 -5.31 -13.66
CA ASP A 47 -3.49 -5.10 -14.83
C ASP A 47 -3.28 -6.23 -15.87
N GLU A 48 -2.04 -6.64 -16.11
CA GLU A 48 -1.72 -7.76 -17.01
C GLU A 48 -2.12 -9.11 -16.40
N TYR A 49 -1.94 -9.27 -15.08
CA TYR A 49 -2.19 -10.55 -14.40
C TYR A 49 -3.68 -10.89 -14.26
N TYR A 50 -4.53 -9.87 -14.18
CA TYR A 50 -5.99 -9.99 -14.00
C TYR A 50 -6.75 -9.32 -15.15
N ASP A 51 -6.20 -9.36 -16.36
CA ASP A 51 -6.83 -8.77 -17.56
C ASP A 51 -8.18 -9.44 -17.86
N ASP A 52 -8.30 -10.75 -17.59
CA ASP A 52 -9.52 -11.53 -17.69
C ASP A 52 -10.64 -11.10 -16.71
N GLN A 53 -10.29 -10.29 -15.70
CA GLN A 53 -11.22 -9.78 -14.69
C GLN A 53 -11.73 -8.36 -15.01
N GLN A 54 -11.28 -7.74 -16.11
CA GLN A 54 -11.79 -6.45 -16.60
C GLN A 54 -13.17 -6.67 -17.25
N GLY A 55 -14.27 -6.42 -16.52
CA GLY A 55 -15.61 -6.39 -17.11
C GLY A 55 -15.82 -5.21 -18.08
N ASP A 56 -16.98 -5.16 -18.76
CA ASP A 56 -17.32 -4.06 -19.68
C ASP A 56 -17.23 -2.69 -18.97
N GLY A 57 -16.32 -1.83 -19.44
CA GLY A 57 -15.95 -0.56 -18.79
C GLY A 57 -14.61 -0.56 -18.03
N GLY A 58 -13.88 -1.69 -18.07
CA GLY A 58 -12.48 -1.95 -17.69
C GLY A 58 -11.75 -0.87 -16.89
N ARG A 59 -12.02 -0.79 -15.58
CA ARG A 59 -11.17 0.00 -14.68
C ARG A 59 -9.94 -0.83 -14.32
N ARG A 60 -8.77 -0.37 -14.75
CA ARG A 60 -7.45 -0.93 -14.41
C ARG A 60 -7.37 -1.34 -12.94
N ILE A 61 -7.10 -2.64 -12.70
CA ILE A 61 -7.04 -3.27 -11.37
C ILE A 61 -6.04 -2.52 -10.48
N ALA A 62 -4.85 -2.22 -11.01
CA ALA A 62 -3.83 -1.46 -10.29
C ALA A 62 -4.31 -0.06 -9.89
N THR A 63 -5.09 0.60 -10.76
CA THR A 63 -5.65 1.93 -10.49
C THR A 63 -6.78 1.89 -9.47
N GLN A 64 -7.62 0.86 -9.48
CA GLN A 64 -8.65 0.71 -8.46
C GLN A 64 -8.03 0.40 -7.09
N LEU A 65 -7.03 -0.47 -7.07
CA LEU A 65 -6.28 -0.79 -5.87
C LEU A 65 -5.60 0.45 -5.30
N ALA A 66 -4.99 1.29 -6.15
CA ALA A 66 -4.44 2.59 -5.77
C ALA A 66 -5.40 3.43 -4.92
N LYS A 67 -6.64 3.53 -5.39
CA LYS A 67 -7.68 4.36 -4.79
C LYS A 67 -8.08 3.83 -3.43
N GLN A 68 -8.26 2.52 -3.32
CA GLN A 68 -8.54 1.87 -2.04
C GLN A 68 -7.39 2.03 -1.05
N LEU A 69 -6.14 1.93 -1.50
CA LEU A 69 -4.98 2.12 -0.61
C LEU A 69 -4.76 3.57 -0.19
N ALA A 70 -5.12 4.54 -1.03
CA ALA A 70 -5.04 5.96 -0.70
C ALA A 70 -6.11 6.38 0.32
N ALA A 71 -7.30 5.78 0.28
CA ALA A 71 -8.40 6.04 1.19
C ALA A 71 -9.04 4.72 1.66
N PRO A 72 -8.34 3.94 2.51
CA PRO A 72 -8.82 2.65 2.93
C PRO A 72 -10.03 2.79 3.86
N ALA A 73 -11.10 2.10 3.49
CA ALA A 73 -12.36 2.05 4.23
C ALA A 73 -12.83 0.59 4.32
N PRO A 74 -12.15 -0.26 5.10
CA PRO A 74 -12.54 -1.65 5.23
C PRO A 74 -13.88 -1.77 5.94
N TYR A 75 -14.66 -2.80 5.60
CA TYR A 75 -16.03 -2.94 6.09
C TYR A 75 -16.10 -3.26 7.59
N ASP A 76 -15.06 -3.90 8.15
CA ASP A 76 -15.00 -4.38 9.53
C ASP A 76 -14.20 -3.46 10.46
N LEU A 77 -13.86 -2.24 10.02
CA LEU A 77 -12.94 -1.36 10.76
C LEU A 77 -13.37 -1.08 12.20
N SER A 78 -14.68 -0.92 12.44
CA SER A 78 -15.25 -0.63 13.76
C SER A 78 -15.40 -1.86 14.65
N GLU A 79 -15.32 -3.06 14.09
CA GLU A 79 -15.58 -4.33 14.77
C GLU A 79 -14.29 -5.08 15.15
N VAL A 80 -13.17 -4.69 14.54
CA VAL A 80 -11.89 -5.37 14.72
C VAL A 80 -11.09 -4.74 15.86
N ASP A 81 -10.77 -5.54 16.86
CA ASP A 81 -9.70 -5.22 17.81
C ASP A 81 -8.34 -5.64 17.25
N LEU A 82 -7.57 -4.64 16.80
CA LEU A 82 -6.22 -4.81 16.26
C LEU A 82 -5.23 -5.42 17.26
N GLN A 83 -5.50 -5.33 18.56
CA GLN A 83 -4.65 -5.92 19.61
C GLN A 83 -4.74 -7.45 19.64
N HIS A 84 -5.85 -8.02 19.15
CA HIS A 84 -6.08 -9.46 19.08
C HIS A 84 -5.58 -10.09 17.77
N TYR A 85 -5.03 -9.28 16.85
CA TYR A 85 -4.43 -9.80 15.63
C TYR A 85 -3.09 -10.50 15.91
N ARG A 86 -3.12 -11.84 15.84
CA ARG A 86 -1.97 -12.70 16.14
C ARG A 86 -0.75 -12.32 15.27
N LYS A 87 0.36 -11.97 15.91
CA LYS A 87 1.68 -11.63 15.31
C LYS A 87 1.76 -10.31 14.55
N LEU A 88 0.83 -9.37 14.78
CA LEU A 88 1.00 -8.01 14.26
C LEU A 88 2.19 -7.33 14.94
N ARG A 89 3.07 -6.70 14.16
CA ARG A 89 4.14 -5.84 14.72
C ARG A 89 3.48 -4.64 15.39
N PRO A 90 4.01 -4.10 16.50
CA PRO A 90 3.40 -2.97 17.22
C PRO A 90 3.05 -1.75 16.34
N ARG A 91 3.89 -1.46 15.33
CA ARG A 91 3.67 -0.38 14.34
C ARG A 91 2.46 -0.54 13.41
N TRP A 92 1.80 -1.70 13.43
CA TRP A 92 0.59 -1.96 12.63
C TRP A 92 -0.66 -2.10 13.50
N CYS A 93 -0.52 -1.93 14.82
CA CYS A 93 -1.65 -1.86 15.76
C CYS A 93 -2.34 -0.50 15.73
N ASP A 94 -1.67 0.54 15.20
CA ASP A 94 -2.29 1.82 14.89
C ASP A 94 -2.76 1.82 13.42
N TRP A 95 -4.07 1.94 13.22
CA TRP A 95 -4.68 2.03 11.91
C TRP A 95 -4.20 3.25 11.11
N GLN A 96 -3.80 4.35 11.75
CA GLN A 96 -3.25 5.51 11.03
C GLN A 96 -1.86 5.22 10.44
N GLU A 97 -1.06 4.38 11.11
CA GLU A 97 0.28 4.02 10.67
C GLU A 97 0.26 3.01 9.51
N SER A 98 -0.77 2.15 9.43
CA SER A 98 -0.95 1.21 8.32
C SER A 98 -1.36 1.88 6.99
N ARG A 99 -1.99 3.06 7.05
CA ARG A 99 -2.38 3.87 5.86
C ARG A 99 -1.19 4.54 5.17
N ALA A 100 -0.08 4.67 5.87
CA ALA A 100 0.99 5.62 5.57
C ALA A 100 2.03 5.18 4.52
N PRO A 101 2.42 3.89 4.37
CA PRO A 101 3.54 3.49 3.50
C PRO A 101 3.12 3.22 2.05
N VAL A 102 2.06 2.42 1.86
CA VAL A 102 1.69 1.90 0.54
C VAL A 102 1.17 3.01 -0.40
N ALA A 103 0.50 4.03 0.12
CA ALA A 103 0.02 5.16 -0.68
C ALA A 103 1.15 6.11 -1.14
N ARG A 104 2.25 6.24 -0.37
CA ARG A 104 3.36 7.15 -0.70
C ARG A 104 4.33 6.56 -1.72
N SER A 105 4.72 5.31 -1.55
CA SER A 105 5.76 4.70 -2.40
C SER A 105 5.22 4.12 -3.71
N ALA A 106 3.94 3.71 -3.76
CA ALA A 106 3.34 3.14 -4.98
C ALA A 106 3.22 4.14 -6.14
N TRP A 107 3.20 5.44 -5.85
CA TRP A 107 2.90 6.50 -6.84
C TRP A 107 4.01 7.53 -7.04
N GLN A 108 5.12 7.44 -6.30
CA GLN A 108 6.21 8.44 -6.41
C GLN A 108 7.15 8.22 -7.60
N CYS A 109 6.99 7.14 -8.35
CA CYS A 109 7.81 6.85 -9.54
C CYS A 109 7.04 7.12 -10.85
N SER A 110 6.49 8.33 -10.98
CA SER A 110 5.99 8.86 -12.27
C SER A 110 6.67 10.17 -12.70
N ARG A 111 7.89 10.44 -12.18
CA ARG A 111 8.81 11.37 -12.86
C ARG A 111 10.01 10.61 -13.43
N VAL A 112 9.78 10.07 -14.63
CA VAL A 112 10.86 9.92 -15.60
C VAL A 112 11.17 11.30 -16.17
N SER A 113 12.45 11.58 -16.38
CA SER A 113 13.09 12.77 -16.96
C SER A 113 13.44 13.91 -15.99
N GLY A 114 14.71 14.29 -16.05
CA GLY A 114 15.46 14.91 -14.97
C GLY A 114 15.31 16.42 -14.82
N SER A 115 15.54 16.87 -13.60
CA SER A 115 16.18 18.14 -13.24
C SER A 115 16.43 18.13 -11.71
N PRO A 116 17.61 18.52 -11.24
CA PRO A 116 17.90 18.63 -9.81
C PRO A 116 17.31 19.95 -9.31
N CYS A 117 16.30 19.89 -8.46
CA CYS A 117 15.81 21.08 -7.76
C CYS A 117 16.25 20.98 -6.30
N ASP A 118 17.34 21.68 -6.02
CA ASP A 118 17.77 22.11 -4.71
C ASP A 118 16.60 22.67 -3.91
N ILE A 119 16.33 22.10 -2.73
CA ILE A 119 15.77 22.88 -1.63
C ILE A 119 16.71 22.72 -0.44
N ALA A 120 17.40 23.82 -0.21
CA ALA A 120 18.35 24.05 0.84
C ALA A 120 17.81 23.70 2.22
N ARG A 121 18.73 23.14 3.01
CA ARG A 121 18.73 23.15 4.46
C ARG A 121 18.33 24.53 4.98
N SER A 122 17.31 24.57 5.82
CA SER A 122 17.10 25.67 6.78
C SER A 122 17.09 25.07 8.18
N THR A 123 18.29 24.77 8.67
CA THR A 123 18.63 24.80 10.09
C THR A 123 18.27 26.19 10.61
N THR A 124 17.47 26.31 11.68
CA THR A 124 17.66 27.34 12.72
C THR A 124 16.88 26.94 13.97
N THR A 125 17.63 26.30 14.87
CA THR A 125 17.46 26.38 16.31
C THR A 125 17.53 27.83 16.76
N ARG A 126 16.54 28.34 17.51
CA ARG A 126 16.81 29.36 18.54
C ARG A 126 15.70 29.45 19.59
N GLN A 127 15.94 28.80 20.73
CA GLN A 127 15.45 29.23 22.04
C GLN A 127 16.11 30.56 22.46
N LEU A 128 15.47 31.22 23.43
CA LEU A 128 15.92 32.32 24.31
C LEU A 128 15.49 33.74 23.90
N ARG A 129 14.34 34.20 24.41
CA ARG A 129 14.26 35.03 25.63
C ARG A 129 12.83 35.11 26.14
#